data_AF-A0A4D8QNN4-F1
#
_entry.id   AF-A0A4D8QNN4-F1
#
_cell.length_a   1.000
_cell.length_b   1.000
_cell.length_c   1.000
_cell.angle_alpha   90.00
_cell.angle_beta   90.00
_cell.angle_gamma   90.00
#
_symmetry.space_group_name_H-M   'P 1'
#
loop_
_entity.id
_entity.type
_entity.pdbx_description
1 polymer ?
#
loop_
_entity_poly.entity_id
_entity_poly.type
_entity_poly.pdbx_seq_one_letter_code
_entity_poly.pdbx_strand_id
1 'polypeptide(L)'
;MTVSVANKMIQNRAGLTDLGRLALAFIDGGSEWLDWAISNAGPRYDFPDESTLVEQVQQGLHATRLALLPNLKLMVSPVKLMTLGVDSLRTLADAESGDTSATVSAQVKRILADHTLLTQDDFAASASFLAGLGVSGAPVFQFMGFDEQLAVQELLYRKESQGTANPELQKEAAAFAVEQARTVQEFADYYQFYLIYVNRLGSLTATPDDRKKRAGGALDTILPQLFGFLECPQVSPLAAPAEVAHAVSNWQKRGRPVGFARLSDGALQIVRDTAFRDETGDAVRVLVAGYLAGAQALLSATPPQRGIMGQDGASCLFPVFGKGIQAEIQMGAAGVISLRCFRPDPPTATTAAATTATTAAA
;
A
#
# COMPACT_ATOMS: atom_id res chain seq x y z
N MET A 1 16.56 37.50 -0.36
CA MET A 1 15.75 36.40 0.23
C MET A 1 15.74 35.28 -0.77
N THR A 2 16.42 34.17 -0.48
CA THR A 2 16.65 33.14 -1.49
C THR A 2 16.05 31.80 -1.10
N VAL A 3 15.90 31.50 0.19
CA VAL A 3 15.14 30.32 0.67
C VAL A 3 14.17 30.71 1.78
N SER A 4 12.88 30.41 1.60
CA SER A 4 11.85 30.45 2.65
C SER A 4 11.16 29.10 2.81
N VAL A 5 10.88 28.73 4.06
CA VAL A 5 10.17 27.49 4.42
C VAL A 5 9.08 27.85 5.42
N ALA A 6 7.83 27.52 5.14
CA ALA A 6 6.67 27.90 5.96
C ALA A 6 6.64 29.41 6.26
N ASN A 7 6.93 30.24 5.25
CA ASN A 7 7.09 31.71 5.36
C ASN A 7 8.22 32.20 6.28
N LYS A 8 9.07 31.30 6.80
CA LYS A 8 10.27 31.65 7.58
C LYS A 8 11.49 31.68 6.67
N MET A 9 12.26 32.75 6.73
CA MET A 9 13.52 32.86 5.99
C MET A 9 14.60 31.97 6.59
N ILE A 10 15.25 31.17 5.76
CA ILE A 10 16.37 30.30 6.16
C ILE A 10 17.68 31.01 5.82
N GLN A 11 18.49 31.29 6.85
CA GLN A 11 19.77 32.02 6.73
C GLN A 11 20.99 31.12 6.87
N ASN A 12 20.80 29.93 7.44
CA ASN A 12 21.82 28.89 7.62
C ASN A 12 21.12 27.55 7.85
N ARG A 13 21.87 26.46 7.83
CA ARG A 13 21.34 25.10 8.06
C ARG A 13 20.64 24.91 9.41
N ALA A 14 21.04 25.65 10.45
CA ALA A 14 20.38 25.62 11.76
C ALA A 14 19.02 26.33 11.78
N GLY A 15 18.64 27.00 10.68
CA GLY A 15 17.30 27.54 10.48
C GLY A 15 16.21 26.49 10.30
N LEU A 16 16.60 25.27 9.85
CA LEU A 16 15.75 24.08 9.73
C LEU A 16 15.66 23.33 11.07
N THR A 17 14.61 22.54 11.24
CA THR A 17 14.51 21.59 12.34
C THR A 17 15.62 20.53 12.25
N ASP A 18 15.96 19.90 13.38
CA ASP A 18 16.90 18.77 13.41
C ASP A 18 16.47 17.64 12.47
N LEU A 19 15.15 17.39 12.39
CA LEU A 19 14.56 16.39 11.52
C LEU A 19 14.79 16.73 10.04
N GLY A 20 14.45 17.96 9.61
CA GLY A 20 14.64 18.40 8.23
C GLY A 20 16.12 18.46 7.85
N ARG A 21 16.99 18.89 8.77
CA ARG A 21 18.44 18.93 8.53
C ARG A 21 19.04 17.53 8.37
N LEU A 22 18.64 16.56 9.21
CA LEU A 22 19.10 15.17 9.08
C LEU A 22 18.57 14.53 7.80
N ALA A 23 17.28 14.70 7.48
CA ALA A 23 16.69 14.17 6.25
C ALA A 23 17.38 14.75 4.99
N LEU A 24 17.69 16.05 4.99
CA LEU A 24 18.43 16.71 3.92
C LEU A 24 19.87 16.18 3.79
N ALA A 25 20.51 15.78 4.89
CA ALA A 25 21.86 15.22 4.87
C ALA A 25 21.94 13.82 4.25
N PHE A 26 20.83 13.08 4.17
CA PHE A 26 20.75 11.82 3.43
C PHE A 26 20.61 12.00 1.91
N ILE A 27 20.36 13.24 1.44
CA ILE A 27 20.36 13.56 0.02
C ILE A 27 21.80 13.86 -0.39
N ASP A 28 22.33 13.10 -1.35
CA ASP A 28 23.64 13.39 -1.93
C ASP A 28 23.63 14.80 -2.55
N GLY A 29 24.49 15.69 -2.03
CA GLY A 29 24.53 17.11 -2.39
C GLY A 29 23.44 17.99 -1.75
N GLY A 30 22.55 17.46 -0.90
CA GLY A 30 21.43 18.21 -0.33
C GLY A 30 21.85 19.34 0.61
N SER A 31 22.88 19.08 1.42
CA SER A 31 23.46 20.08 2.33
C SER A 31 24.18 21.20 1.57
N GLU A 32 24.93 20.84 0.54
CA GLU A 32 25.66 21.74 -0.36
C GLU A 32 24.69 22.61 -1.16
N TRP A 33 23.60 22.01 -1.64
CA TRP A 33 22.54 22.73 -2.33
C TRP A 33 21.93 23.80 -1.43
N LEU A 34 21.65 23.50 -0.16
CA LEU A 34 21.06 24.47 0.76
C LEU A 34 22.02 25.64 1.02
N ASP A 35 23.30 25.37 1.25
CA ASP A 35 24.30 26.44 1.45
C ASP A 35 24.45 27.32 0.22
N TRP A 36 24.45 26.71 -0.97
CA TRP A 36 24.44 27.43 -2.23
C TRP A 36 23.18 28.28 -2.40
N ALA A 37 21.99 27.72 -2.15
CA ALA A 37 20.72 28.41 -2.32
C ALA A 37 20.58 29.59 -1.35
N ILE A 38 21.04 29.44 -0.11
CA ILE A 38 21.07 30.54 0.88
C ILE A 38 22.01 31.66 0.42
N SER A 39 23.18 31.30 -0.11
CA SER A 39 24.23 32.27 -0.47
C SER A 39 24.02 32.94 -1.83
N ASN A 40 23.26 32.30 -2.73
CA ASN A 40 23.07 32.77 -4.10
C ASN A 40 21.91 33.77 -4.23
N ALA A 41 22.21 35.05 -4.46
CA ALA A 41 21.23 36.14 -4.52
C ALA A 41 20.26 36.11 -5.73
N GLY A 42 20.34 35.10 -6.61
CA GLY A 42 19.51 35.00 -7.81
C GLY A 42 18.08 34.53 -7.53
N PRO A 43 17.78 33.22 -7.64
CA PRO A 43 16.42 32.70 -7.50
C PRO A 43 15.93 32.72 -6.04
N ARG A 44 14.62 32.94 -5.87
CA ARG A 44 13.91 32.76 -4.61
C ARG A 44 13.17 31.43 -4.62
N TYR A 45 13.56 30.55 -3.71
CA TYR A 45 12.91 29.28 -3.40
C TYR A 45 11.96 29.48 -2.22
N ASP A 46 10.71 29.04 -2.38
CA ASP A 46 9.70 29.12 -1.35
C ASP A 46 9.01 27.76 -1.21
N PHE A 47 9.05 27.22 0.01
CA PHE A 47 8.52 25.91 0.34
C PHE A 47 7.44 26.06 1.42
N PRO A 48 6.28 25.40 1.29
CA PRO A 48 5.23 25.45 2.31
C PRO A 48 5.68 24.82 3.63
N ASP A 49 6.53 23.81 3.59
CA ASP A 49 7.10 23.11 4.76
C ASP A 49 8.44 22.42 4.43
N GLU A 50 9.08 21.86 5.46
CA GLU A 50 10.36 21.16 5.33
C GLU A 50 10.25 19.84 4.54
N SER A 51 9.08 19.18 4.54
CA SER A 51 8.83 17.97 3.75
C SER A 51 8.92 18.28 2.26
N THR A 52 8.29 19.38 1.84
CA THR A 52 8.30 19.86 0.45
C THR A 52 9.70 20.34 0.05
N LEU A 53 10.45 20.96 0.98
CA LEU A 53 11.85 21.30 0.76
C LEU A 53 12.68 20.05 0.42
N VAL A 54 12.69 19.03 1.29
CA VAL A 54 13.54 17.84 1.07
C VAL A 54 13.10 17.05 -0.17
N GLU A 55 11.80 17.01 -0.45
CA GLU A 55 11.28 16.39 -1.67
C GLU A 55 11.81 17.08 -2.93
N GLN A 56 11.66 18.41 -3.01
CA GLN A 56 12.05 19.17 -4.19
C GLN A 56 13.57 19.23 -4.37
N VAL A 57 14.35 19.24 -3.29
CA VAL A 57 15.81 19.15 -3.37
C VAL A 57 16.24 17.81 -3.96
N GLN A 58 15.67 16.70 -3.47
CA GLN A 58 15.97 15.36 -4.01
C GLN A 58 15.59 15.25 -5.49
N GLN A 59 14.38 15.69 -5.85
CA GLN A 59 13.93 15.68 -7.25
C GLN A 59 14.77 16.61 -8.14
N GLY A 60 15.15 17.78 -7.64
CA GLY A 60 15.93 18.76 -8.40
C GLY A 60 17.37 18.33 -8.65
N LEU A 61 18.00 17.65 -7.70
CA LEU A 61 19.38 17.15 -7.83
C LEU A 61 19.45 15.85 -8.64
N HIS A 62 18.49 14.93 -8.44
CA HIS A 62 18.62 13.54 -8.91
C HIS A 62 17.51 13.07 -9.86
N ALA A 63 16.53 13.92 -10.17
CA ALA A 63 15.37 13.59 -11.01
C ALA A 63 14.57 12.35 -10.54
N THR A 64 14.64 12.04 -9.24
CA THR A 64 13.90 10.96 -8.58
C THR A 64 13.45 11.43 -7.20
N ARG A 65 12.46 10.76 -6.62
CA ARG A 65 12.00 11.02 -5.23
C ARG A 65 12.81 10.24 -4.18
N LEU A 66 13.56 9.24 -4.61
CA LEU A 66 14.23 8.29 -3.74
C LEU A 66 15.70 8.66 -3.58
N ALA A 67 16.17 8.69 -2.34
CA ALA A 67 17.58 8.73 -2.02
C ALA A 67 18.09 7.29 -1.80
N LEU A 68 19.28 7.01 -2.33
CA LEU A 68 20.00 5.77 -2.02
C LEU A 68 20.90 6.02 -0.81
N LEU A 69 20.82 5.15 0.18
CA LEU A 69 21.73 5.05 1.32
C LEU A 69 22.61 3.81 1.07
N PRO A 70 23.82 3.97 0.50
CA PRO A 70 24.63 2.86 0.00
C PRO A 70 25.00 1.79 1.02
N ASN A 71 25.44 2.18 2.22
CA ASN A 71 25.91 1.24 3.24
C ASN A 71 24.75 0.45 3.86
N LEU A 72 23.59 1.10 3.97
CA LEU A 72 22.33 0.45 4.37
C LEU A 72 21.66 -0.32 3.23
N LYS A 73 22.11 -0.16 1.98
CA LYS A 73 21.47 -0.66 0.76
C LYS A 73 19.97 -0.32 0.72
N LEU A 74 19.62 0.89 1.13
CA LEU A 74 18.23 1.31 1.30
C LEU A 74 17.89 2.41 0.29
N MET A 75 16.85 2.22 -0.51
CA MET A 75 16.27 3.29 -1.33
C MET A 75 15.03 3.84 -0.64
N VAL A 76 15.03 5.09 -0.22
CA VAL A 76 13.93 5.66 0.56
C VAL A 76 13.74 7.14 0.23
N SER A 77 12.50 7.59 0.21
CA SER A 77 12.23 9.03 0.06
C SER A 77 12.69 9.81 1.28
N PRO A 78 13.36 10.97 1.11
CA PRO A 78 13.67 11.87 2.22
C PRO A 78 12.44 12.32 3.01
N VAL A 79 11.27 12.37 2.36
CA VAL A 79 10.00 12.66 3.05
C VAL A 79 9.63 11.53 4.00
N LYS A 80 9.82 10.26 3.60
CA LYS A 80 9.63 9.11 4.50
C LYS A 80 10.61 9.15 5.67
N LEU A 81 11.87 9.54 5.44
CA LEU A 81 12.88 9.68 6.50
C LEU A 81 12.41 10.65 7.59
N MET A 82 11.75 11.75 7.22
CA MET A 82 11.18 12.69 8.20
C MET A 82 10.10 12.06 9.11
N THR A 83 9.50 10.94 8.73
CA THR A 83 8.51 10.24 9.58
C THR A 83 9.11 9.32 10.64
N LEU A 84 10.43 9.06 10.60
CA LEU A 84 11.11 8.11 11.48
C LEU A 84 11.47 8.71 12.85
N GLY A 85 11.51 10.05 12.95
CA GLY A 85 11.98 10.77 14.12
C GLY A 85 13.50 10.96 14.17
N VAL A 86 13.95 11.92 14.99
CA VAL A 86 15.34 12.37 15.04
C VAL A 86 16.30 11.27 15.49
N ASP A 87 15.93 10.50 16.51
CA ASP A 87 16.80 9.44 17.06
C ASP A 87 17.04 8.33 16.03
N SER A 88 15.98 7.90 15.34
CA SER A 88 16.09 6.92 14.25
C SER A 88 16.99 7.43 13.13
N LEU A 89 16.85 8.70 12.72
CA LEU A 89 17.71 9.28 11.69
C LEU A 89 19.18 9.38 12.10
N ARG A 90 19.47 9.65 13.38
CA ARG A 90 20.86 9.63 13.89
C ARG A 90 21.45 8.23 13.81
N THR A 91 20.72 7.22 14.28
CA THR A 91 21.16 5.82 14.17
C THR A 91 21.40 5.39 12.72
N LEU A 92 20.51 5.78 11.80
CA LEU A 92 20.70 5.51 10.37
C LEU A 92 21.92 6.25 9.82
N ALA A 93 22.18 7.49 10.27
CA ALA A 93 23.34 8.27 9.84
C ALA A 93 24.66 7.66 10.35
N ASP A 94 24.69 7.19 11.60
CA ASP A 94 25.86 6.49 12.16
C ASP A 94 26.17 5.23 11.35
N ALA A 95 25.15 4.41 11.07
CA ALA A 95 25.29 3.22 10.24
C ALA A 95 25.74 3.55 8.80
N GLU A 96 25.13 4.57 8.19
CA GLU A 96 25.48 5.01 6.84
C GLU A 96 26.87 5.64 6.77
N SER A 97 27.40 6.17 7.87
CA SER A 97 28.79 6.64 7.96
C SER A 97 29.82 5.50 8.13
N GLY A 98 29.36 4.26 8.32
CA GLY A 98 30.20 3.08 8.45
C GLY A 98 30.31 2.49 9.87
N ASP A 99 29.51 2.94 10.84
CA ASP A 99 29.46 2.28 12.16
C ASP A 99 28.75 0.92 12.06
N THR A 100 29.54 -0.16 12.08
CA THR A 100 29.06 -1.54 12.04
C THR A 100 29.01 -2.20 13.43
N SER A 101 28.97 -1.41 14.51
CA SER A 101 28.85 -1.95 15.87
C SER A 101 27.56 -2.78 16.01
N ALA A 102 27.60 -3.80 16.87
CA ALA A 102 26.47 -4.70 17.07
C ALA A 102 25.21 -3.95 17.56
N THR A 103 25.40 -2.90 18.37
CA THR A 103 24.32 -2.06 18.88
C THR A 103 23.64 -1.28 17.77
N VAL A 104 24.40 -0.55 16.95
CA VAL A 104 23.86 0.22 15.82
C VAL A 104 23.19 -0.73 14.82
N SER A 105 23.83 -1.85 14.49
CA SER A 105 23.25 -2.86 13.60
C SER A 105 21.92 -3.42 14.09
N ALA A 106 21.78 -3.68 15.39
CA ALA A 106 20.53 -4.15 15.98
C ALA A 106 19.44 -3.08 15.96
N GLN A 107 19.80 -1.82 16.23
CA GLN A 107 18.87 -0.69 16.17
C GLN A 107 18.41 -0.41 14.74
N VAL A 108 19.30 -0.45 13.75
CA VAL A 108 18.95 -0.31 12.32
C VAL A 108 17.94 -1.37 11.93
N LYS A 109 18.20 -2.65 12.23
CA LYS A 109 17.24 -3.74 11.93
C LYS A 109 15.87 -3.50 12.54
N ARG A 110 15.82 -2.98 13.77
CA ARG A 110 14.58 -2.63 14.44
C ARG A 110 13.86 -1.47 13.73
N ILE A 111 14.57 -0.40 13.38
CA ILE A 111 14.01 0.75 12.65
C ILE A 111 13.42 0.29 11.31
N LEU A 112 14.16 -0.54 10.57
CA LEU A 112 13.68 -1.06 9.28
C LEU A 112 12.40 -1.88 9.46
N ALA A 113 12.33 -2.75 10.47
CA ALA A 113 11.13 -3.55 10.76
C ALA A 113 9.94 -2.69 11.23
N ASP A 114 10.15 -1.79 12.19
CA ASP A 114 9.11 -0.96 12.79
C ASP A 114 8.47 0.00 11.76
N HIS A 115 9.24 0.38 10.73
CA HIS A 115 8.79 1.28 9.66
C HIS A 115 8.60 0.62 8.29
N THR A 116 8.66 -0.72 8.26
CA THR A 116 8.52 -1.55 7.04
C THR A 116 9.38 -1.05 5.87
N LEU A 117 10.64 -0.72 6.16
CA LEU A 117 11.62 -0.28 5.17
C LEU A 117 12.36 -1.49 4.62
N LEU A 118 12.30 -1.65 3.30
CA LEU A 118 12.85 -2.75 2.55
C LEU A 118 14.19 -2.37 1.93
N THR A 119 15.16 -3.25 2.09
CA THR A 119 16.53 -3.12 1.58
C THR A 119 16.65 -3.75 0.20
N GLN A 120 17.79 -3.55 -0.46
CA GLN A 120 18.10 -4.22 -1.72
C GLN A 120 18.09 -5.76 -1.59
N ASP A 121 18.48 -6.29 -0.43
CA ASP A 121 18.49 -7.75 -0.19
C ASP A 121 17.05 -8.30 -0.15
N ASP A 122 16.09 -7.50 0.34
CA ASP A 122 14.66 -7.81 0.31
C ASP A 122 14.12 -7.87 -1.14
N PHE A 123 14.50 -6.90 -1.98
CA PHE A 123 14.11 -6.90 -3.39
C PHE A 123 14.76 -8.04 -4.19
N ALA A 124 15.97 -8.46 -3.83
CA ALA A 124 16.60 -9.64 -4.41
C ALA A 124 15.84 -10.94 -4.07
N ALA A 125 15.24 -11.02 -2.87
CA ALA A 125 14.37 -12.14 -2.49
C ALA A 125 13.08 -12.16 -3.32
N SER A 126 12.48 -10.99 -3.59
CA SER A 126 11.34 -10.85 -4.52
C SER A 126 11.65 -11.36 -5.93
N ALA A 127 12.83 -11.03 -6.48
CA ALA A 127 13.23 -11.53 -7.79
C ALA A 127 13.39 -13.06 -7.81
N SER A 128 13.98 -13.61 -6.73
CA SER A 128 14.13 -15.06 -6.55
C SER A 128 12.77 -15.78 -6.43
N PHE A 129 11.80 -15.15 -5.76
CA PHE A 129 10.44 -15.65 -5.66
C PHE A 129 9.75 -15.74 -7.02
N LEU A 130 9.80 -14.68 -7.84
CA LEU A 130 9.24 -14.69 -9.21
C LEU A 130 9.91 -15.75 -10.10
N ALA A 131 11.23 -15.96 -9.94
CA ALA A 131 11.94 -17.03 -10.63
C ALA A 131 11.49 -18.42 -10.18
N GLY A 132 11.25 -18.63 -8.88
CA GLY A 132 10.71 -19.87 -8.32
C GLY A 132 9.29 -20.19 -8.81
N LEU A 133 8.48 -19.16 -9.06
CA LEU A 133 7.17 -19.28 -9.71
C LEU A 133 7.25 -19.54 -11.23
N GLY A 134 8.42 -19.39 -11.84
CA GLY A 134 8.64 -19.59 -13.28
C GLY A 134 8.11 -18.45 -14.16
N VAL A 135 7.85 -17.27 -13.60
CA VAL A 135 7.23 -16.13 -14.32
C VAL A 135 8.13 -14.91 -14.46
N SER A 136 9.38 -14.98 -13.99
CA SER A 136 10.33 -13.85 -14.05
C SER A 136 10.56 -13.28 -15.46
N GLY A 137 10.40 -14.11 -16.50
CA GLY A 137 10.52 -13.70 -17.90
C GLY A 137 9.27 -13.04 -18.50
N ALA A 138 8.16 -12.94 -17.76
CA ALA A 138 6.91 -12.39 -18.29
C ALA A 138 7.06 -10.89 -18.62
N PRO A 139 6.45 -10.39 -19.71
CA PRO A 139 6.57 -8.99 -20.14
C PRO A 139 6.22 -7.96 -19.06
N VAL A 140 5.27 -8.29 -18.18
CA VAL A 140 4.82 -7.40 -17.09
C VAL A 140 5.93 -7.04 -16.09
N PHE A 141 7.00 -7.85 -15.99
CA PHE A 141 8.11 -7.63 -15.06
C PHE A 141 9.35 -6.99 -15.72
N GLN A 142 9.33 -6.70 -17.03
CA GLN A 142 10.53 -6.23 -17.73
C GLN A 142 10.97 -4.80 -17.33
N PHE A 143 10.03 -3.96 -16.87
CA PHE A 143 10.28 -2.55 -16.54
C PHE A 143 9.79 -2.20 -15.13
N MET A 144 10.14 -3.03 -14.15
CA MET A 144 9.76 -2.77 -12.75
C MET A 144 10.50 -1.55 -12.19
N GLY A 145 9.74 -0.52 -11.83
CA GLY A 145 10.19 0.56 -10.98
C GLY A 145 10.14 0.16 -9.51
N PHE A 146 10.32 1.15 -8.64
CA PHE A 146 10.33 0.94 -7.19
C PHE A 146 8.96 0.45 -6.67
N ASP A 147 7.86 1.07 -7.13
CA ASP A 147 6.51 0.72 -6.69
C ASP A 147 6.11 -0.70 -7.12
N GLU A 148 6.55 -1.14 -8.31
CA GLU A 148 6.37 -2.52 -8.77
C GLU A 148 7.16 -3.50 -7.90
N GLN A 149 8.40 -3.18 -7.54
CA GLN A 149 9.21 -4.03 -6.65
C GLN A 149 8.58 -4.13 -5.25
N LEU A 150 8.04 -3.03 -4.71
CA LEU A 150 7.28 -3.04 -3.46
C LEU A 150 6.06 -3.97 -3.55
N ALA A 151 5.32 -3.94 -4.66
CA ALA A 151 4.15 -4.80 -4.84
C ALA A 151 4.51 -6.30 -4.84
N VAL A 152 5.63 -6.68 -5.46
CA VAL A 152 6.14 -8.07 -5.42
C VAL A 152 6.59 -8.46 -4.02
N GLN A 153 7.24 -7.55 -3.29
CA GLN A 153 7.68 -7.85 -1.93
C GLN A 153 6.51 -8.02 -0.96
N GLU A 154 5.48 -7.20 -1.11
CA GLU A 154 4.26 -7.37 -0.35
C GLU A 154 3.56 -8.69 -0.70
N LEU A 155 3.56 -9.08 -1.97
CA LEU A 155 3.05 -10.37 -2.42
C LEU A 155 3.81 -11.54 -1.77
N LEU A 156 5.13 -11.47 -1.70
CA LEU A 156 5.98 -12.50 -1.09
C LEU A 156 5.57 -12.77 0.36
N TYR A 157 5.33 -11.74 1.17
CA TYR A 157 5.00 -11.90 2.59
C TYR A 157 3.52 -12.15 2.91
N ARG A 158 2.64 -12.20 1.90
CA ARG A 158 1.24 -12.54 2.14
C ARG A 158 1.11 -13.99 2.60
N LYS A 159 0.19 -14.23 3.54
CA LYS A 159 -0.02 -15.55 4.14
C LYS A 159 -0.36 -16.60 3.09
N GLU A 160 -1.11 -16.23 2.07
CA GLU A 160 -1.48 -17.10 0.95
C GLU A 160 -0.26 -17.52 0.12
N SER A 161 0.75 -16.66 0.04
CA SER A 161 2.03 -16.91 -0.64
C SER A 161 3.01 -17.70 0.23
N GLN A 162 2.96 -17.51 1.55
CA GLN A 162 3.81 -18.19 2.54
C GLN A 162 3.21 -19.50 3.08
N GLY A 163 1.93 -19.74 2.82
CA GLY A 163 1.18 -20.87 3.37
C GLY A 163 1.59 -22.22 2.77
N THR A 164 1.12 -23.31 3.38
CA THR A 164 1.23 -24.71 2.91
C THR A 164 0.56 -24.98 1.56
N ALA A 165 0.34 -23.94 0.75
CA ALA A 165 -0.14 -24.08 -0.61
C ALA A 165 0.86 -24.94 -1.38
N ASN A 166 0.34 -25.93 -2.09
CA ASN A 166 1.11 -26.79 -2.97
C ASN A 166 1.94 -25.89 -3.93
N PRO A 167 3.28 -26.05 -4.02
CA PRO A 167 4.11 -25.27 -4.93
C PRO A 167 3.60 -25.29 -6.38
N GLU A 168 2.96 -26.38 -6.81
CA GLU A 168 2.36 -26.48 -8.14
C GLU A 168 1.12 -25.58 -8.28
N LEU A 169 0.31 -25.42 -7.22
CA LEU A 169 -0.81 -24.47 -7.22
C LEU A 169 -0.31 -23.02 -7.28
N GLN A 170 0.82 -22.71 -6.65
CA GLN A 170 1.43 -21.38 -6.73
C GLN A 170 1.91 -21.06 -8.15
N LYS A 171 2.57 -22.00 -8.83
CA LYS A 171 2.95 -21.84 -10.24
C LYS A 171 1.74 -21.71 -11.15
N GLU A 172 0.69 -22.50 -10.91
CA GLU A 172 -0.57 -22.41 -11.64
C GLU A 172 -1.22 -21.03 -11.46
N ALA A 173 -1.28 -20.52 -10.22
CA ALA A 173 -1.77 -19.18 -9.91
C ALA A 173 -0.95 -18.08 -10.59
N ALA A 174 0.39 -18.23 -10.61
CA ALA A 174 1.29 -17.30 -11.27
C ALA A 174 1.08 -17.28 -12.80
N ALA A 175 0.96 -18.46 -13.43
CA ALA A 175 0.67 -18.56 -14.85
C ALA A 175 -0.68 -17.92 -15.20
N PHE A 176 -1.72 -18.20 -14.40
CA PHE A 176 -3.02 -17.54 -14.54
C PHE A 176 -2.91 -16.01 -14.44
N ALA A 177 -2.24 -15.52 -13.40
CA ALA A 177 -2.09 -14.08 -13.17
C ALA A 177 -1.34 -13.36 -14.30
N VAL A 178 -0.30 -13.99 -14.88
CA VAL A 178 0.43 -13.44 -16.03
C VAL A 178 -0.47 -13.26 -17.26
N GLU A 179 -1.41 -14.17 -17.50
CA GLU A 179 -2.34 -14.06 -18.64
C GLU A 179 -3.33 -12.90 -18.47
N GLN A 180 -3.77 -12.66 -17.24
CA GLN A 180 -4.79 -11.65 -16.92
C GLN A 180 -4.20 -10.25 -16.76
N ALA A 181 -3.02 -10.13 -16.13
CA ALA A 181 -2.46 -8.86 -15.71
C ALA A 181 -1.91 -8.02 -16.87
N ARG A 182 -1.97 -6.70 -16.70
CA ARG A 182 -1.29 -5.68 -17.51
C ARG A 182 -0.28 -4.87 -16.70
N THR A 183 -0.32 -4.96 -15.38
CA THR A 183 0.65 -4.35 -14.45
C THR A 183 1.10 -5.35 -13.38
N VAL A 184 2.20 -5.06 -12.68
CA VAL A 184 2.71 -5.92 -11.60
C VAL A 184 1.74 -5.97 -10.42
N GLN A 185 1.06 -4.87 -10.15
CA GLN A 185 0.05 -4.78 -9.10
C GLN A 185 -1.17 -5.65 -9.44
N GLU A 186 -1.61 -5.68 -10.71
CA GLU A 186 -2.65 -6.60 -11.17
C GLU A 186 -2.21 -8.07 -11.08
N PHE A 187 -0.96 -8.37 -11.40
CA PHE A 187 -0.41 -9.72 -11.23
C PHE A 187 -0.51 -10.17 -9.77
N ALA A 188 -0.09 -9.32 -8.82
CA ALA A 188 -0.16 -9.62 -7.39
C ALA A 188 -1.60 -9.89 -6.93
N ASP A 189 -2.57 -9.11 -7.43
CA ASP A 189 -3.96 -9.28 -7.08
C ASP A 189 -4.56 -10.57 -7.66
N TYR A 190 -4.35 -10.84 -8.96
CA TYR A 190 -4.88 -12.01 -9.63
C TYR A 190 -4.24 -13.31 -9.10
N TYR A 191 -2.96 -13.27 -8.75
CA TYR A 191 -2.28 -14.38 -8.09
C TYR A 191 -2.97 -14.73 -6.76
N GLN A 192 -3.21 -13.73 -5.91
CA GLN A 192 -3.88 -13.95 -4.62
C GLN A 192 -5.34 -14.34 -4.80
N PHE A 193 -6.04 -13.70 -5.74
CA PHE A 193 -7.41 -14.03 -6.08
C PHE A 193 -7.53 -15.52 -6.40
N TYR A 194 -6.64 -16.03 -7.25
CA TYR A 194 -6.64 -17.43 -7.65
C TYR A 194 -6.45 -18.38 -6.47
N LEU A 195 -5.43 -18.11 -5.64
CA LEU A 195 -5.13 -18.94 -4.47
C LEU A 195 -6.30 -18.96 -3.47
N ILE A 196 -6.90 -17.81 -3.18
CA ILE A 196 -8.02 -17.70 -2.25
C ILE A 196 -9.25 -18.40 -2.83
N TYR A 197 -9.57 -18.13 -4.09
CA TYR A 197 -10.74 -18.68 -4.77
C TYR A 197 -10.72 -20.21 -4.79
N VAL A 198 -9.59 -20.81 -5.23
CA VAL A 198 -9.43 -22.27 -5.30
C VAL A 198 -9.51 -22.93 -3.93
N ASN A 199 -8.84 -22.36 -2.93
CA ASN A 199 -8.84 -22.89 -1.56
C ASN A 199 -10.24 -22.83 -0.95
N ARG A 200 -10.98 -21.75 -1.17
CA ARG A 200 -12.31 -21.54 -0.60
C ARG A 200 -13.39 -22.44 -1.20
N LEU A 201 -13.34 -22.66 -2.52
CA LEU A 201 -14.31 -23.52 -3.20
C LEU A 201 -14.01 -25.02 -3.06
N GLY A 202 -13.00 -25.41 -2.27
CA GLY A 202 -12.60 -26.81 -2.13
C GLY A 202 -12.22 -27.46 -3.47
N SER A 203 -11.82 -26.66 -4.46
CA SER A 203 -11.54 -27.11 -5.83
C SER A 203 -10.13 -27.68 -5.99
N LEU A 204 -9.47 -28.02 -4.87
CA LEU A 204 -8.14 -28.63 -4.85
C LEU A 204 -8.10 -30.00 -5.56
N THR A 205 -9.24 -30.70 -5.62
CA THR A 205 -9.39 -31.99 -6.30
C THR A 205 -9.75 -31.86 -7.79
N ALA A 206 -10.10 -30.67 -8.26
CA ALA A 206 -10.37 -30.42 -9.67
C ALA A 206 -9.07 -30.45 -10.50
N THR A 207 -9.19 -30.52 -11.83
CA THR A 207 -8.01 -30.38 -12.69
C THR A 207 -7.53 -28.92 -12.73
N PRO A 208 -6.24 -28.66 -13.02
CA PRO A 208 -5.74 -27.30 -13.24
C PRO A 208 -6.57 -26.49 -14.25
N ASP A 209 -6.95 -27.10 -15.37
CA ASP A 209 -7.75 -26.43 -16.41
C ASP A 209 -9.16 -26.07 -15.93
N ASP A 210 -9.79 -26.94 -15.13
CA ASP A 210 -11.10 -26.64 -14.54
C ASP A 210 -11.02 -25.49 -13.54
N ARG A 211 -10.00 -25.47 -12.68
CA ARG A 211 -9.77 -24.38 -11.74
C ARG A 211 -9.54 -23.06 -12.46
N LYS A 212 -8.68 -23.07 -13.50
CA LYS A 212 -8.41 -21.92 -14.35
C LYS A 212 -9.67 -21.37 -15.00
N LYS A 213 -10.48 -22.24 -15.59
CA LYS A 213 -11.74 -21.86 -16.25
C LYS A 213 -12.75 -21.26 -15.25
N ARG A 214 -12.87 -21.84 -14.05
CA ARG A 214 -13.75 -21.31 -13.01
C ARG A 214 -13.28 -19.95 -12.49
N ALA A 215 -11.99 -19.82 -12.18
CA ALA A 215 -11.42 -18.56 -11.74
C ALA A 215 -11.59 -17.45 -12.80
N GLY A 216 -11.38 -17.79 -14.09
CA GLY A 216 -11.66 -16.88 -15.20
C GLY A 216 -13.15 -16.47 -15.28
N GLY A 217 -14.08 -17.43 -15.20
CA GLY A 217 -15.51 -17.14 -15.20
C GLY A 217 -15.97 -16.30 -14.00
N ALA A 218 -15.35 -16.48 -12.83
CA ALA A 218 -15.59 -15.65 -11.67
C ALA A 218 -15.14 -14.19 -11.92
N LEU A 219 -13.96 -13.99 -12.54
CA LEU A 219 -13.51 -12.65 -12.94
C LEU A 219 -14.46 -12.02 -13.96
N ASP A 220 -14.87 -12.75 -15.00
CA ASP A 220 -15.79 -12.26 -16.02
C ASP A 220 -17.13 -11.80 -15.43
N THR A 221 -17.52 -12.39 -14.30
CA THR A 221 -18.74 -12.03 -13.58
C THR A 221 -18.54 -10.83 -12.63
N ILE A 222 -17.41 -10.78 -11.91
CA ILE A 222 -17.14 -9.74 -10.91
C ILE A 222 -16.75 -8.42 -11.57
N LEU A 223 -15.78 -8.44 -12.50
CA LEU A 223 -15.14 -7.23 -13.03
C LEU A 223 -16.16 -6.20 -13.60
N PRO A 224 -17.18 -6.59 -14.38
CA PRO A 224 -18.16 -5.63 -14.89
C PRO A 224 -18.93 -4.88 -13.80
N GLN A 225 -19.11 -5.48 -12.62
CA GLN A 225 -19.81 -4.85 -11.49
C GLN A 225 -18.94 -3.81 -10.77
N LEU A 226 -17.63 -3.77 -11.03
CA LEU A 226 -16.68 -2.92 -10.33
C LEU A 226 -16.42 -1.58 -11.05
N PHE A 227 -16.79 -1.43 -12.33
CA PHE A 227 -16.51 -0.21 -13.11
C PHE A 227 -17.04 1.06 -12.45
N GLY A 228 -18.24 1.00 -11.85
CA GLY A 228 -18.86 2.13 -11.15
C GLY A 228 -18.14 2.55 -9.85
N PHE A 229 -17.12 1.80 -9.42
CA PHE A 229 -16.41 1.98 -8.16
C PHE A 229 -14.90 2.20 -8.36
N LEU A 230 -14.47 2.60 -9.55
CA LEU A 230 -13.08 3.03 -9.79
C LEU A 230 -12.87 4.53 -9.53
N GLU A 231 -13.94 5.32 -9.58
CA GLU A 231 -13.86 6.75 -9.25
C GLU A 231 -13.67 6.93 -7.74
N CYS A 232 -12.55 7.56 -7.38
CA CYS A 232 -12.14 7.76 -6.00
C CYS A 232 -11.80 9.23 -5.74
N PRO A 233 -11.94 9.73 -4.49
CA PRO A 233 -11.53 11.08 -4.16
C PRO A 233 -10.01 11.24 -4.31
N GLN A 234 -9.58 12.45 -4.65
CA GLN A 234 -8.16 12.77 -4.86
C GLN A 234 -7.78 14.01 -4.05
N VAL A 235 -6.56 13.99 -3.50
CA VAL A 235 -5.93 15.10 -2.78
C VAL A 235 -4.55 15.39 -3.39
N SER A 236 -3.93 16.50 -2.99
CA SER A 236 -2.53 16.76 -3.35
C SER A 236 -1.62 15.65 -2.80
N PRO A 237 -0.50 15.32 -3.48
CA PRO A 237 0.59 14.59 -2.85
C PRO A 237 0.99 15.26 -1.53
N LEU A 238 1.36 14.46 -0.53
CA LEU A 238 1.71 14.89 0.83
C LEU A 238 0.59 15.56 1.65
N ALA A 239 -0.68 15.39 1.24
CA ALA A 239 -1.82 15.89 2.00
C ALA A 239 -1.81 15.42 3.46
N ALA A 240 -2.18 16.32 4.37
CA ALA A 240 -2.25 15.99 5.79
C ALA A 240 -3.40 15.00 6.07
N PRO A 241 -3.34 14.18 7.13
CA PRO A 241 -4.42 13.23 7.45
C PRO A 241 -5.81 13.87 7.57
N ALA A 242 -5.89 15.11 8.07
CA ALA A 242 -7.14 15.86 8.14
C ALA A 242 -7.71 16.17 6.75
N GLU A 243 -6.88 16.49 5.77
CA GLU A 243 -7.30 16.77 4.39
C GLU A 243 -7.83 15.50 3.72
N VAL A 244 -7.19 14.36 3.95
CA VAL A 244 -7.67 13.04 3.52
C VAL A 244 -9.04 12.74 4.13
N ALA A 245 -9.20 12.94 5.44
CA ALA A 245 -10.49 12.75 6.12
C ALA A 245 -11.58 13.67 5.54
N HIS A 246 -11.26 14.93 5.28
CA HIS A 246 -12.17 15.88 4.66
C HIS A 246 -12.55 15.48 3.23
N ALA A 247 -11.60 15.02 2.42
CA ALA A 247 -11.85 14.56 1.06
C ALA A 247 -12.79 13.35 1.04
N VAL A 248 -12.55 12.37 1.91
CA VAL A 248 -13.43 11.19 2.08
C VAL A 248 -14.84 11.60 2.50
N SER A 249 -14.97 12.45 3.52
CA SER A 249 -16.28 12.92 4.00
C SER A 249 -17.05 13.69 2.92
N ASN A 250 -16.37 14.56 2.17
CA ASN A 250 -17.00 15.32 1.08
C ASN A 250 -17.43 14.43 -0.09
N TRP A 251 -16.66 13.39 -0.40
CA TRP A 251 -17.00 12.40 -1.42
C TRP A 251 -18.26 11.62 -1.04
N GLN A 252 -18.33 11.15 0.21
CA GLN A 252 -19.50 10.43 0.74
C GLN A 252 -20.75 11.30 0.77
N LYS A 253 -20.64 12.59 1.13
CA LYS A 253 -21.76 13.54 1.10
C LYS A 253 -22.35 13.73 -0.30
N ARG A 254 -21.58 13.47 -1.36
CA ARG A 254 -22.05 13.49 -2.75
C ARG A 254 -22.73 12.17 -3.17
N GLY A 255 -22.95 11.25 -2.23
CA GLY A 255 -23.52 9.93 -2.49
C GLY A 255 -22.57 8.97 -3.19
N ARG A 256 -21.25 9.24 -3.17
CA ARG A 256 -20.24 8.42 -3.85
C ARG A 256 -19.43 7.62 -2.83
N PRO A 257 -19.30 6.29 -2.99
CA PRO A 257 -18.45 5.49 -2.12
C PRO A 257 -16.97 5.70 -2.47
N VAL A 258 -16.08 5.58 -1.47
CA VAL A 258 -14.66 5.32 -1.71
C VAL A 258 -14.54 3.90 -2.28
N GLY A 259 -14.13 3.81 -3.54
CA GLY A 259 -14.05 2.57 -4.30
C GLY A 259 -12.66 1.94 -4.28
N PHE A 260 -12.31 1.23 -5.35
CA PHE A 260 -11.07 0.45 -5.46
C PHE A 260 -9.99 1.19 -6.25
N ALA A 261 -8.72 0.87 -5.98
CA ALA A 261 -7.61 1.43 -6.75
C ALA A 261 -7.60 0.95 -8.21
N ARG A 262 -8.06 -0.30 -8.43
CA ARG A 262 -8.08 -1.00 -9.72
C ARG A 262 -9.08 -2.16 -9.66
N LEU A 263 -9.48 -2.66 -10.83
CA LEU A 263 -10.47 -3.73 -10.94
C LEU A 263 -10.01 -5.04 -10.28
N SER A 264 -8.73 -5.41 -10.47
CA SER A 264 -8.13 -6.62 -9.90
C SER A 264 -8.15 -6.62 -8.36
N ASP A 265 -7.86 -5.48 -7.75
CA ASP A 265 -7.89 -5.28 -6.30
C ASP A 265 -9.33 -5.40 -5.77
N GLY A 266 -10.30 -4.79 -6.44
CA GLY A 266 -11.71 -4.98 -6.11
C GLY A 266 -12.14 -6.44 -6.20
N ALA A 267 -11.77 -7.15 -7.27
CA ALA A 267 -12.10 -8.57 -7.43
C ALA A 267 -11.48 -9.44 -6.32
N LEU A 268 -10.22 -9.18 -5.96
CA LEU A 268 -9.54 -9.82 -4.84
C LEU A 268 -10.28 -9.56 -3.52
N GLN A 269 -10.65 -8.32 -3.23
CA GLN A 269 -11.38 -7.95 -2.02
C GLN A 269 -12.74 -8.65 -1.94
N ILE A 270 -13.49 -8.73 -3.05
CA ILE A 270 -14.78 -9.43 -3.07
C ILE A 270 -14.62 -10.92 -2.77
N VAL A 271 -13.68 -11.61 -3.39
CA VAL A 271 -13.46 -13.05 -3.13
C VAL A 271 -12.93 -13.32 -1.73
N ARG A 272 -12.08 -12.44 -1.21
CA ARG A 272 -11.46 -12.60 0.11
C ARG A 272 -12.43 -12.28 1.25
N ASP A 273 -13.15 -11.18 1.15
CA ASP A 273 -13.81 -10.55 2.29
C ASP A 273 -15.36 -10.60 2.22
N THR A 274 -15.95 -11.24 1.20
CA THR A 274 -17.42 -11.43 1.09
C THR A 274 -17.83 -12.90 1.11
N ALA A 275 -19.12 -13.20 0.95
CA ALA A 275 -19.64 -14.56 0.83
C ALA A 275 -19.45 -15.19 -0.57
N PHE A 276 -18.85 -14.49 -1.54
CA PHE A 276 -18.77 -14.91 -2.93
C PHE A 276 -18.19 -16.33 -3.10
N ARG A 277 -18.85 -17.11 -3.95
CA ARG A 277 -18.51 -18.46 -4.38
C ARG A 277 -18.56 -18.56 -5.90
N ASP A 278 -19.77 -18.53 -6.47
CA ASP A 278 -20.04 -18.69 -7.91
C ASP A 278 -21.33 -17.92 -8.29
N GLU A 279 -21.70 -16.92 -7.50
CA GLU A 279 -22.87 -16.08 -7.78
C GLU A 279 -22.71 -15.37 -9.13
N THR A 280 -23.82 -15.16 -9.84
CA THR A 280 -23.84 -14.49 -11.15
C THR A 280 -24.84 -13.34 -11.19
N GLY A 281 -24.59 -12.36 -12.06
CA GLY A 281 -25.51 -11.26 -12.34
C GLY A 281 -25.85 -10.43 -11.10
N ASP A 282 -27.13 -10.26 -10.83
CA ASP A 282 -27.65 -9.40 -9.76
C ASP A 282 -27.15 -9.77 -8.36
N ALA A 283 -26.88 -11.04 -8.10
CA ALA A 283 -26.37 -11.49 -6.80
C ALA A 283 -24.97 -10.91 -6.50
N VAL A 284 -24.08 -10.87 -7.51
CA VAL A 284 -22.75 -10.27 -7.38
C VAL A 284 -22.85 -8.76 -7.18
N ARG A 285 -23.75 -8.10 -7.92
CA ARG A 285 -24.00 -6.66 -7.75
C ARG A 285 -24.42 -6.32 -6.32
N VAL A 286 -25.31 -7.12 -5.73
CA VAL A 286 -25.75 -6.94 -4.32
C VAL A 286 -24.60 -7.18 -3.35
N LEU A 287 -23.76 -8.20 -3.58
CA LEU A 287 -22.58 -8.46 -2.73
C LEU A 287 -21.59 -7.30 -2.75
N VAL A 288 -21.26 -6.78 -3.93
CA VAL A 288 -20.35 -5.62 -4.09
C VAL A 288 -20.93 -4.39 -3.41
N ALA A 289 -22.23 -4.09 -3.63
CA ALA A 289 -22.90 -2.96 -3.01
C ALA A 289 -22.92 -3.08 -1.47
N GLY A 290 -23.20 -4.26 -0.94
CA GLY A 290 -23.19 -4.54 0.50
C GLY A 290 -21.80 -4.37 1.12
N TYR A 291 -20.75 -4.87 0.44
CA TYR A 291 -19.36 -4.71 0.87
C TYR A 291 -18.98 -3.23 0.99
N LEU A 292 -19.22 -2.46 -0.07
CA LEU A 292 -18.91 -1.03 -0.09
C LEU A 292 -19.75 -0.25 0.90
N ALA A 293 -21.03 -0.56 1.07
CA ALA A 293 -21.89 0.07 2.07
C ALA A 293 -21.36 -0.14 3.49
N GLY A 294 -20.88 -1.34 3.83
CA GLY A 294 -20.24 -1.63 5.10
C GLY A 294 -18.97 -0.79 5.31
N ALA A 295 -18.10 -0.73 4.30
CA ALA A 295 -16.89 0.09 4.35
C ALA A 295 -17.21 1.59 4.51
N GLN A 296 -18.19 2.12 3.77
CA GLN A 296 -18.59 3.53 3.88
C GLN A 296 -19.18 3.86 5.25
N ALA A 297 -19.96 2.95 5.84
CA ALA A 297 -20.53 3.14 7.17
C ALA A 297 -19.43 3.27 8.23
N LEU A 298 -18.39 2.44 8.14
CA LEU A 298 -17.22 2.53 9.02
C LEU A 298 -16.45 3.85 8.81
N LEU A 299 -16.12 4.20 7.57
CA LEU A 299 -15.39 5.43 7.26
C LEU A 299 -16.17 6.70 7.69
N SER A 300 -17.50 6.67 7.59
CA SER A 300 -18.36 7.77 8.06
C SER A 300 -18.35 7.89 9.59
N ALA A 301 -18.31 6.76 10.30
CA ALA A 301 -18.32 6.72 11.75
C ALA A 301 -16.94 7.00 12.37
N THR A 302 -15.87 6.69 11.66
CA THR A 302 -14.49 6.80 12.14
C THR A 302 -13.60 7.38 11.05
N PRO A 303 -13.40 8.71 11.03
CA PRO A 303 -12.55 9.32 10.02
C PRO A 303 -11.07 8.90 10.21
N PRO A 304 -10.29 8.84 9.11
CA PRO A 304 -8.87 8.52 9.18
C PRO A 304 -8.11 9.61 9.96
N GLN A 305 -7.32 9.21 10.98
CA GLN A 305 -6.60 10.16 11.84
C GLN A 305 -5.09 10.15 11.64
N ARG A 306 -4.50 8.97 11.40
CA ARG A 306 -3.05 8.80 11.29
C ARG A 306 -2.71 8.02 10.02
N GLY A 307 -1.83 8.59 9.21
CA GLY A 307 -1.27 7.96 8.03
C GLY A 307 0.05 7.28 8.33
N ILE A 308 0.29 6.14 7.69
CA ILE A 308 1.57 5.46 7.62
C ILE A 308 2.12 5.69 6.23
N MET A 309 3.14 6.55 6.13
CA MET A 309 3.81 6.88 4.87
C MET A 309 4.57 5.65 4.35
N GLY A 310 4.44 5.35 3.07
CA GLY A 310 5.20 4.34 2.36
C GLY A 310 6.67 4.72 2.17
N GLN A 311 7.50 3.75 1.81
CA GLN A 311 8.94 3.97 1.58
C GLN A 311 9.21 4.92 0.40
N ASP A 312 8.27 5.00 -0.54
CA ASP A 312 8.23 5.92 -1.67
C ASP A 312 8.02 7.39 -1.25
N GLY A 313 7.57 7.62 -0.01
CA GLY A 313 7.30 8.95 0.54
C GLY A 313 6.17 9.70 -0.15
N ALA A 314 5.32 8.99 -0.92
CA ALA A 314 4.19 9.55 -1.64
C ALA A 314 2.89 8.82 -1.32
N SER A 315 2.95 7.49 -1.17
CA SER A 315 1.82 6.69 -0.73
C SER A 315 1.63 6.74 0.79
N CYS A 316 0.37 6.69 1.23
CA CYS A 316 0.02 6.61 2.65
C CYS A 316 -1.07 5.57 2.88
N LEU A 317 -0.97 4.84 3.99
CA LEU A 317 -2.04 3.97 4.49
C LEU A 317 -2.70 4.58 5.71
N PHE A 318 -4.02 4.52 5.76
CA PHE A 318 -4.80 4.97 6.89
C PHE A 318 -5.64 3.81 7.40
N PRO A 319 -5.18 3.12 8.46
CA PRO A 319 -5.98 2.09 9.09
C PRO A 319 -7.12 2.73 9.89
N VAL A 320 -8.31 2.17 9.75
CA VAL A 320 -9.55 2.63 10.41
C VAL A 320 -10.16 1.46 11.17
N PHE A 321 -10.41 1.66 12.46
CA PHE A 321 -10.95 0.64 13.35
C PHE A 321 -12.19 1.17 14.07
N GLY A 322 -13.25 0.36 14.13
CA GLY A 322 -14.43 0.70 14.90
C GLY A 322 -15.30 -0.51 15.14
N LYS A 323 -15.84 -0.70 16.35
CA LYS A 323 -16.83 -1.76 16.67
C LYS A 323 -16.45 -3.18 16.17
N GLY A 324 -15.17 -3.56 16.26
CA GLY A 324 -14.71 -4.90 15.83
C GLY A 324 -14.47 -5.05 14.32
N ILE A 325 -14.85 -4.06 13.51
CA ILE A 325 -14.57 -4.01 12.06
C ILE A 325 -13.35 -3.15 11.76
N GLN A 326 -12.64 -3.53 10.70
CA GLN A 326 -11.44 -2.85 10.23
C GLN A 326 -11.58 -2.51 8.75
N ALA A 327 -11.18 -1.29 8.39
CA ALA A 327 -10.90 -0.90 7.02
C ALA A 327 -9.48 -0.33 6.92
N GLU A 328 -8.92 -0.37 5.73
CA GLU A 328 -7.71 0.35 5.38
C GLU A 328 -7.97 1.09 4.08
N ILE A 329 -7.75 2.40 4.10
CA ILE A 329 -7.73 3.21 2.88
C ILE A 329 -6.29 3.56 2.54
N GLN A 330 -6.01 3.61 1.25
CA GLN A 330 -4.71 3.97 0.71
C GLN A 330 -4.84 5.26 -0.08
N MET A 331 -3.96 6.21 0.20
CA MET A 331 -3.64 7.30 -0.72
C MET A 331 -2.46 6.84 -1.58
N GLY A 332 -2.67 6.68 -2.88
CA GLY A 332 -1.59 6.36 -3.82
C GLY A 332 -0.68 7.56 -4.09
N ALA A 333 0.45 7.34 -4.78
CA ALA A 333 1.41 8.39 -5.11
C ALA A 333 0.83 9.54 -5.98
N ALA A 334 -0.26 9.29 -6.70
CA ALA A 334 -1.01 10.29 -7.46
C ALA A 334 -2.06 11.05 -6.61
N GLY A 335 -2.15 10.76 -5.30
CA GLY A 335 -3.09 11.38 -4.37
C GLY A 335 -4.51 10.78 -4.39
N VAL A 336 -4.74 9.71 -5.15
CA VAL A 336 -6.04 9.02 -5.20
C VAL A 336 -6.24 8.20 -3.93
N ILE A 337 -7.37 8.40 -3.25
CA ILE A 337 -7.74 7.71 -2.01
C ILE A 337 -8.70 6.58 -2.33
N SER A 338 -8.27 5.35 -2.12
CA SER A 338 -9.03 4.13 -2.44
C SER A 338 -9.13 3.20 -1.23
N LEU A 339 -10.12 2.31 -1.25
CA LEU A 339 -10.29 1.24 -0.28
C LEU A 339 -9.34 0.09 -0.64
N ARG A 340 -8.45 -0.25 0.29
CA ARG A 340 -7.48 -1.34 0.15
C ARG A 340 -7.94 -2.63 0.83
N CYS A 341 -8.64 -2.50 1.95
CA CYS A 341 -9.39 -3.61 2.52
C CYS A 341 -10.53 -3.13 3.41
N PHE A 342 -11.56 -3.96 3.50
CA PHE A 342 -12.58 -3.89 4.53
C PHE A 342 -12.86 -5.32 5.00
N ARG A 343 -12.74 -5.53 6.31
CA ARG A 343 -13.05 -6.80 6.97
C ARG A 343 -14.30 -6.60 7.82
N PRO A 344 -15.47 -7.07 7.35
CA PRO A 344 -16.66 -7.09 8.17
C PRO A 344 -16.46 -8.01 9.37
N ASP A 345 -17.21 -7.77 10.44
CA ASP A 345 -17.19 -8.58 11.66
C ASP A 345 -17.52 -10.02 11.22
N PRO A 346 -16.78 -11.06 11.64
CA PRO A 346 -17.22 -12.43 11.37
C PRO A 346 -18.68 -12.55 11.80
N PRO A 347 -19.59 -13.04 10.93
CA PRO A 347 -20.99 -13.16 11.30
C PRO A 347 -21.06 -13.99 12.58
N THR A 348 -21.58 -13.37 13.65
CA THR A 348 -21.95 -14.09 14.85
C THR A 348 -22.88 -15.19 14.39
N ALA A 349 -22.47 -16.45 14.60
CA ALA A 349 -23.25 -17.62 14.25
C ALA A 349 -24.68 -17.38 14.75
N THR A 350 -25.60 -17.11 13.83
CA THR A 350 -26.96 -16.77 14.20
C THR A 350 -27.53 -17.99 14.87
N THR A 351 -27.89 -17.84 16.15
CA THR A 351 -28.59 -18.81 16.96
C THR A 351 -29.89 -19.22 16.27
N ALA A 352 -29.83 -20.24 15.42
CA ALA A 352 -30.98 -20.93 14.88
C ALA A 352 -31.26 -22.14 15.77
N ALA A 353 -32.01 -21.91 16.85
CA ALA A 353 -33.02 -22.86 17.37
C ALA A 353 -33.67 -22.29 18.65
N ALA A 354 -34.66 -21.43 18.48
CA ALA A 354 -35.83 -21.47 19.33
C ALA A 354 -36.98 -21.94 18.44
N THR A 355 -37.58 -23.10 18.74
CA THR A 355 -39.03 -23.35 18.81
C THR A 355 -39.27 -24.87 18.76
N THR A 356 -39.38 -25.51 19.93
CA THR A 356 -40.28 -26.66 20.10
C THR A 356 -40.92 -26.51 21.47
N ALA A 357 -42.03 -25.78 21.51
CA ALA A 357 -43.01 -25.88 22.56
C ALA A 357 -44.28 -26.54 21.96
N THR A 358 -44.54 -27.75 22.44
CA THR A 358 -45.86 -28.27 22.84
C THR A 358 -46.92 -28.61 21.78
N THR A 359 -47.12 -29.92 21.58
CA THR A 359 -48.43 -30.61 21.42
C THR A 359 -48.22 -32.05 21.92
N ALA A 360 -48.67 -32.43 23.12
CA ALA A 360 -50.02 -32.85 23.51
C ALA A 360 -50.22 -34.39 23.45
N ALA A 361 -50.42 -34.96 24.64
CA ALA A 361 -51.20 -36.14 25.02
C ALA A 361 -51.44 -37.29 24.02
N ALA A 362 -50.99 -38.49 24.40
CA ALA A 362 -51.79 -39.71 24.52
C ALA A 362 -51.10 -40.67 25.51
#